data_AF-A0A9D1JKQ0-F1
#
_entry.id   AF-A0A9D1JKQ0-F1
#
_cell.length_a   1.000
_cell.length_b   1.000
_cell.length_c   1.000
_cell.angle_alpha   90.00
_cell.angle_beta   90.00
_cell.angle_gamma   90.00
#
_symmetry.space_group_name_H-M   'P 1'
#
loop_
_entity.id
_entity.type
_entity.pdbx_description
1 polymer ?
#
loop_
_entity_poly.entity_id
_entity_poly.type
_entity_poly.pdbx_seq_one_letter_code
_entity_poly.pdbx_strand_id
1 'polypeptide(L)'
;MKKYDLAKIMKRAWSLVKTAGFTISDGLRAAWKEAKEVAEKIKNVVIEHFESYNKRRYGTPWVCVMTETGKYDFSKNVGTYTGIEGDDGDLVVFEPVIGQVYGWGQKDYRGNNTIKKFVKWTGSKFENCDKLGNNK
;
A
#
# COMPACT_ATOMS: atom_id res chain seq x y z
N MET A 1 -7.46 -5.74 11.34
CA MET A 1 -7.16 -5.61 9.88
C MET A 1 -7.05 -6.98 9.24
N LYS A 2 -7.49 -7.12 7.98
CA LYS A 2 -7.47 -8.40 7.26
C LYS A 2 -6.10 -8.55 6.57
N LYS A 3 -5.41 -9.67 6.78
CA LYS A 3 -4.13 -9.98 6.11
C LYS A 3 -4.31 -10.35 4.63
N TYR A 4 -5.51 -10.83 4.26
CA TYR A 4 -5.82 -11.36 2.92
C TYR A 4 -7.15 -10.80 2.39
N ASP A 5 -7.25 -10.61 1.07
CA ASP A 5 -8.50 -10.28 0.39
C ASP A 5 -9.32 -11.55 0.14
N LEU A 6 -10.27 -11.81 1.04
CA LEU A 6 -11.17 -12.96 1.00
C LEU A 6 -12.01 -13.01 -0.28
N ALA A 7 -12.47 -11.87 -0.78
CA ALA A 7 -13.31 -11.83 -1.98
C ALA A 7 -12.51 -12.27 -3.21
N LYS A 8 -11.25 -11.83 -3.29
CA LYS A 8 -10.33 -12.25 -4.36
C LYS A 8 -10.00 -13.74 -4.29
N ILE A 9 -9.75 -14.28 -3.09
CA ILE A 9 -9.51 -15.72 -2.88
C ILE A 9 -10.73 -16.53 -3.31
N MET A 10 -11.94 -16.10 -2.93
CA MET A 10 -13.19 -16.78 -3.32
C MET A 10 -13.40 -16.78 -4.83
N LYS A 11 -13.19 -15.62 -5.50
CA LYS A 11 -13.26 -15.54 -6.97
C LYS A 11 -12.26 -16.47 -7.65
N ARG A 12 -11.04 -16.55 -7.12
CA ARG A 12 -9.99 -17.44 -7.64
C ARG A 12 -10.34 -18.92 -7.45
N ALA A 13 -10.82 -19.30 -6.27
CA ALA A 13 -11.28 -20.67 -5.99
C ALA A 13 -12.40 -21.08 -6.94
N TRP A 14 -13.39 -20.21 -7.17
CA TRP A 14 -14.50 -20.46 -8.08
C TRP A 14 -14.04 -20.56 -9.55
N SER A 15 -13.06 -19.76 -9.96
CA SER A 15 -12.44 -19.90 -11.28
C SER A 15 -11.79 -21.27 -11.46
N LEU A 16 -11.02 -21.74 -10.47
CA LEU A 16 -10.33 -23.04 -10.54
C LEU A 16 -11.31 -24.21 -10.63
N VAL A 17 -12.43 -24.16 -9.91
CA VAL A 17 -13.52 -25.15 -10.03
C VAL A 17 -14.05 -25.19 -11.46
N LYS A 18 -14.29 -24.02 -12.07
CA LYS A 18 -14.85 -23.92 -13.43
C LYS A 18 -13.88 -24.33 -14.54
N THR A 19 -12.61 -23.98 -14.41
CA THR A 19 -11.63 -24.17 -15.50
C THR A 19 -10.85 -25.47 -15.40
N ALA A 20 -10.53 -25.91 -14.17
CA ALA A 20 -9.67 -27.07 -13.91
C ALA A 20 -10.45 -28.29 -13.43
N GLY A 21 -11.78 -28.19 -13.27
CA GLY A 21 -12.62 -29.29 -12.78
C GLY A 21 -12.38 -29.65 -11.31
N PHE A 22 -11.77 -28.76 -10.54
CA PHE A 22 -11.49 -29.00 -9.12
C PHE A 22 -12.78 -29.05 -8.29
N THR A 23 -12.73 -29.81 -7.19
CA THR A 23 -13.75 -29.69 -6.14
C THR A 23 -13.63 -28.33 -5.45
N ILE A 24 -14.71 -27.86 -4.83
CA ILE A 24 -14.72 -26.56 -4.13
C ILE A 24 -13.65 -26.51 -3.03
N SER A 25 -13.43 -27.62 -2.31
CA SER A 25 -12.38 -27.74 -1.31
C SER A 25 -10.98 -27.61 -1.90
N ASP A 26 -10.71 -28.27 -3.04
CA ASP A 26 -9.39 -28.23 -3.68
C ASP A 26 -9.10 -26.85 -4.29
N GLY A 27 -10.10 -26.26 -4.96
CA GLY A 27 -10.01 -24.90 -5.49
C GLY A 27 -9.75 -23.87 -4.41
N LEU A 28 -10.39 -24.00 -3.24
CA LEU A 28 -10.17 -23.12 -2.10
C LEU A 28 -8.75 -23.29 -1.53
N ARG A 29 -8.28 -24.53 -1.36
CA ARG A 29 -6.93 -24.82 -0.85
C ARG A 29 -5.84 -24.25 -1.77
N ALA A 30 -6.01 -24.41 -3.09
CA ALA A 30 -5.10 -23.86 -4.09
C ALA A 30 -5.10 -22.32 -4.09
N ALA A 31 -6.26 -21.68 -4.09
CA ALA A 31 -6.38 -20.22 -4.06
C ALA A 31 -5.75 -19.62 -2.79
N TRP A 32 -5.90 -20.28 -1.63
CA TRP A 32 -5.23 -19.87 -0.40
C TRP A 32 -3.71 -20.01 -0.47
N LYS A 33 -3.21 -21.08 -1.09
CA LYS A 33 -1.76 -21.29 -1.29
C LYS A 33 -1.17 -20.18 -2.16
N GLU A 34 -1.80 -19.90 -3.31
CA GLU A 34 -1.39 -18.81 -4.21
C GLU A 34 -1.39 -17.46 -3.48
N ALA A 35 -2.44 -17.16 -2.71
CA ALA A 35 -2.53 -15.90 -1.97
C ALA A 35 -1.45 -15.75 -0.89
N LYS A 36 -1.05 -16.84 -0.23
CA LYS A 36 0.04 -16.84 0.75
C LYS A 36 1.39 -16.61 0.09
N GLU A 37 1.69 -17.32 -1.00
CA GLU A 37 2.94 -17.16 -1.73
C GLU A 37 3.09 -15.74 -2.29
N VAL A 38 2.01 -15.17 -2.83
CA VAL A 38 2.01 -13.77 -3.29
C VAL A 38 2.26 -12.81 -2.13
N ALA A 39 1.57 -12.99 -1.00
CA ALA A 39 1.77 -12.14 0.17
C ALA A 39 3.20 -12.23 0.73
N GLU A 40 3.84 -13.39 0.71
CA GLU A 40 5.24 -13.55 1.14
C GLU A 40 6.24 -12.91 0.18
N LYS A 41 5.92 -12.85 -1.12
CA LYS A 41 6.78 -12.18 -2.12
C LYS A 41 6.67 -10.66 -2.06
N ILE A 42 5.53 -10.12 -1.66
CA ILE A 42 5.30 -8.67 -1.60
C ILE A 42 5.93 -8.12 -0.31
N LYS A 43 7.22 -7.77 -0.40
CA LYS A 43 7.95 -7.15 0.71
C LYS A 43 7.98 -5.63 0.64
N ASN A 44 8.20 -5.07 -0.54
CA ASN A 44 8.39 -3.63 -0.71
C ASN A 44 7.56 -3.16 -1.91
N VAL A 45 6.70 -2.17 -1.72
CA VAL A 45 5.84 -1.65 -2.79
C VAL A 45 5.95 -0.13 -2.88
N VAL A 46 6.20 0.35 -4.10
CA VAL A 46 6.27 1.78 -4.41
C VAL A 46 4.87 2.40 -4.35
N ILE A 47 4.77 3.52 -3.64
CA ILE A 47 3.58 4.39 -3.64
C ILE A 47 3.68 5.38 -4.80
N GLU A 48 4.80 6.10 -4.89
CA GLU A 48 4.99 7.22 -5.81
C GLU A 48 6.48 7.42 -6.07
N HIS A 49 6.81 7.86 -7.29
CA HIS A 49 8.14 8.30 -7.67
C HIS A 49 8.27 9.82 -7.49
N PHE A 50 9.38 10.27 -6.92
CA PHE A 50 9.71 11.69 -6.77
C PHE A 50 10.98 12.01 -7.55
N GLU A 51 10.90 13.02 -8.42
CA GLU A 51 12.06 13.63 -9.04
C GLU A 51 12.92 14.38 -8.00
N SER A 52 14.17 14.68 -8.37
CA SER A 52 15.06 15.51 -7.57
C SER A 52 14.41 16.84 -7.19
N TYR A 53 14.62 17.28 -5.95
CA TYR A 53 13.95 18.45 -5.38
C TYR A 53 14.92 19.33 -4.60
N ASN A 54 14.58 20.62 -4.50
CA ASN A 54 15.36 21.54 -3.68
C ASN A 54 15.13 21.28 -2.19
N LYS A 55 16.07 20.59 -1.54
CA LYS A 55 16.03 20.28 -0.09
C LYS A 55 15.91 21.49 0.85
N ARG A 56 16.32 22.70 0.41
CA ARG A 56 16.12 23.93 1.21
C ARG A 56 14.68 24.42 1.19
N ARG A 57 13.84 23.87 0.32
CA ARG A 57 12.41 24.21 0.18
C ARG A 57 11.53 23.03 0.58
N TYR A 58 11.79 21.85 0.04
CA TYR A 58 10.98 20.66 0.27
C TYR A 58 11.68 19.70 1.22
N GLY A 59 10.92 19.11 2.14
CA GLY A 59 11.41 18.02 2.97
C GLY A 59 11.42 16.69 2.24
N THR A 60 12.03 15.69 2.87
CA THR A 60 12.01 14.31 2.36
C THR A 60 10.58 13.77 2.28
N PRO A 61 10.22 13.08 1.17
CA PRO A 61 8.96 12.36 1.09
C PRO A 61 8.78 11.39 2.27
N TRP A 62 7.58 11.33 2.81
CA TRP A 62 7.28 10.52 3.99
C TRP A 62 6.02 9.69 3.79
N VAL A 63 5.96 8.58 4.52
CA VAL A 63 4.79 7.70 4.61
C VAL A 63 4.54 7.33 6.07
N CYS A 64 3.27 7.20 6.45
CA CYS A 64 2.86 6.77 7.77
C CYS A 64 1.55 5.99 7.71
N VAL A 65 1.17 5.40 8.84
CA VAL A 65 -0.12 4.72 9.01
C VAL A 65 -1.19 5.75 9.36
N MET A 66 -2.41 5.57 8.86
CA MET A 66 -3.58 6.30 9.34
C MET A 66 -4.30 5.46 10.40
N THR A 67 -4.65 6.09 11.52
CA THR A 67 -5.50 5.47 12.56
C THR A 67 -6.95 5.36 12.09
N GLU A 68 -7.75 4.52 12.75
CA GLU A 68 -9.20 4.42 12.49
C GLU A 68 -9.94 5.75 12.70
N THR A 69 -9.36 6.65 13.49
CA THR A 69 -9.87 8.02 13.72
C THR A 69 -9.37 9.05 12.70
N GLY A 70 -8.60 8.64 11.69
CA GLY A 70 -8.08 9.50 10.64
C GLY A 70 -6.88 10.37 11.06
N LYS A 71 -6.18 10.02 12.15
CA LYS A 71 -4.95 10.68 12.58
C LYS A 71 -3.73 10.01 11.95
N TYR A 72 -2.65 10.79 11.80
CA TYR A 72 -1.36 10.28 11.33
C TYR A 72 -0.65 9.57 12.48
N ASP A 73 -0.22 8.33 12.26
CA ASP A 73 0.59 7.54 13.18
C ASP A 73 1.98 7.29 12.57
N PHE A 74 2.96 8.02 13.08
CA PHE A 74 4.38 7.91 12.72
C PHE A 74 5.18 7.01 13.67
N SER A 75 4.54 6.36 14.65
CA SER A 75 5.23 5.52 15.62
C SER A 75 5.84 4.26 14.99
N LYS A 76 5.32 3.84 13.84
CA LYS A 76 5.75 2.65 13.11
C LYS A 76 6.57 3.04 11.89
N ASN A 77 7.73 2.40 11.74
CA ASN A 77 8.48 2.44 10.49
C ASN A 77 7.78 1.52 9.47
N VAL A 78 6.99 2.11 8.59
CA VAL A 78 6.21 1.40 7.57
C VAL A 78 6.76 1.57 6.16
N GLY A 79 7.86 2.29 5.99
CA GLY A 79 8.36 2.60 4.67
C GLY A 79 9.51 3.59 4.70
N THR A 80 10.11 3.80 3.54
CA THR A 80 11.23 4.71 3.36
C THR A 80 11.16 5.43 2.03
N TYR A 81 11.78 6.59 1.97
CA TYR A 81 12.24 7.16 0.72
C TYR A 81 13.57 6.50 0.35
N THR A 82 13.73 6.12 -0.92
CA THR A 82 14.94 5.40 -1.40
C THR A 82 16.04 6.35 -1.85
N GLY A 83 15.69 7.57 -2.26
CA GLY A 83 16.65 8.61 -2.62
C GLY A 83 17.29 9.29 -1.40
N ILE A 84 18.40 9.98 -1.64
CA ILE A 84 19.01 10.88 -0.66
C ILE A 84 18.19 12.18 -0.60
N GLU A 85 18.30 12.94 0.49
CA GLU A 85 17.60 14.21 0.63
C GLU A 85 17.94 15.20 -0.51
N GLY A 86 16.96 15.44 -1.38
CA GLY A 86 17.04 16.33 -2.54
C GLY A 86 17.26 15.62 -3.88
N ASP A 87 17.60 14.34 -3.87
CA ASP A 87 17.79 13.55 -5.09
C ASP A 87 16.47 12.89 -5.52
N ASP A 88 16.48 12.24 -6.68
CA ASP A 88 15.37 11.44 -7.16
C ASP A 88 15.26 10.11 -6.41
N GLY A 89 14.04 9.55 -6.38
CA GLY A 89 13.82 8.27 -5.73
C GLY A 89 12.35 7.93 -5.51
N ASP A 90 12.13 6.71 -5.04
CA ASP A 90 10.81 6.14 -4.79
C ASP A 90 10.45 6.19 -3.31
N LEU A 91 9.17 6.48 -3.03
CA LEU A 91 8.57 6.28 -1.73
C LEU A 91 7.97 4.87 -1.64
N VAL A 92 8.48 4.06 -0.71
CA VAL A 92 8.19 2.63 -0.60
C VAL A 92 7.54 2.31 0.74
N VAL A 93 6.56 1.41 0.74
CA VAL A 93 5.99 0.78 1.94
C VAL A 93 6.48 -0.64 2.09
N PHE A 94 6.86 -0.99 3.30
CA PHE A 94 7.25 -2.34 3.69
C PHE A 94 6.02 -3.16 4.10
N GLU A 95 5.95 -4.39 3.59
CA GLU A 95 4.96 -5.42 3.89
C GLU A 95 3.53 -4.87 4.04
N PRO A 96 2.98 -4.22 2.99
CA PRO A 96 1.73 -3.50 3.12
C PRO A 96 0.55 -4.40 3.52
N VAL A 97 -0.16 -4.00 4.58
CA VAL A 97 -1.33 -4.72 5.09
C VAL A 97 -2.60 -4.36 4.33
N ILE A 98 -3.39 -5.37 3.94
CA ILE A 98 -4.63 -5.16 3.18
C ILE A 98 -5.66 -4.36 4.00
N GLY A 99 -6.22 -3.34 3.36
CA GLY A 99 -7.17 -2.42 3.96
C GLY A 99 -6.54 -1.37 4.88
N GLN A 100 -5.23 -1.46 5.17
CA GLN A 100 -4.53 -0.38 5.88
C GLN A 100 -4.44 0.84 4.96
N VAL A 101 -4.81 1.99 5.53
CA VAL A 101 -4.66 3.30 4.90
C VAL A 101 -3.29 3.86 5.30
N TYR A 102 -2.54 4.29 4.32
CA TYR A 102 -1.26 4.96 4.46
C TYR A 102 -1.41 6.42 4.04
N GLY A 103 -0.99 7.32 4.92
CA GLY A 103 -0.83 8.73 4.59
C GLY A 103 0.57 8.95 4.06
N TRP A 104 0.70 9.72 2.99
CA TRP A 104 2.00 10.10 2.47
C TRP A 104 2.02 11.54 2.00
N GLY A 105 3.22 12.10 1.88
CA GLY A 105 3.35 13.47 1.45
C GLY A 105 4.77 13.99 1.38
N GLN A 106 4.86 15.27 1.04
CA GLN A 106 6.09 16.04 1.03
C GLN A 106 5.78 17.46 1.50
N LYS A 107 6.51 17.93 2.51
CA LYS A 107 6.30 19.25 3.10
C LYS A 107 7.04 20.32 2.29
N ASP A 108 6.35 21.39 1.91
CA ASP A 108 6.96 22.64 1.45
C ASP A 108 7.13 23.56 2.66
N TYR A 109 8.36 23.95 2.96
CA TYR A 109 8.69 24.82 4.11
C TYR A 109 8.59 26.31 3.78
N ARG A 110 8.39 26.69 2.51
CA ARG A 110 8.39 28.09 2.07
C ARG A 110 7.08 28.52 1.41
N GLY A 111 6.39 27.60 0.74
CA GLY A 111 5.16 27.87 0.01
C GLY A 111 4.00 26.97 0.44
N ASN A 112 2.92 27.03 -0.35
CA ASN A 112 1.70 26.26 -0.11
C ASN A 112 1.62 24.96 -0.95
N ASN A 113 2.75 24.48 -1.48
CA ASN A 113 2.80 23.29 -2.34
C ASN A 113 3.00 21.98 -1.55
N THR A 114 2.59 21.95 -0.27
CA THR A 114 2.70 20.74 0.55
C THR A 114 1.73 19.68 0.02
N ILE A 115 2.25 18.50 -0.32
CA ILE A 115 1.46 17.37 -0.79
C ILE A 115 1.09 16.50 0.42
N LYS A 116 -0.20 16.16 0.55
CA LYS A 116 -0.72 15.18 1.49
C LYS A 116 -1.78 14.33 0.80
N LYS A 117 -1.49 13.05 0.58
CA LYS A 117 -2.37 12.10 -0.09
C LYS A 117 -2.53 10.85 0.77
N PHE A 118 -3.56 10.05 0.47
CA PHE A 118 -3.87 8.83 1.21
C PHE A 118 -4.14 7.70 0.23
N VAL A 119 -3.54 6.55 0.52
CA VAL A 119 -3.68 5.34 -0.28
C VAL A 119 -4.02 4.15 0.60
N LYS A 120 -4.84 3.25 0.09
CA LYS A 120 -5.23 2.00 0.74
C LYS A 120 -4.65 0.84 -0.02
N TRP A 121 -4.03 -0.11 0.69
CA TRP A 121 -3.53 -1.32 0.05
C TRP A 121 -4.64 -2.34 -0.20
N THR A 122 -4.78 -2.79 -1.44
CA THR A 122 -5.80 -3.78 -1.84
C THR A 122 -5.31 -5.23 -1.78
N GLY A 123 -4.01 -5.44 -1.54
CA GLY A 123 -3.37 -6.75 -1.71
C GLY A 123 -2.64 -6.93 -3.03
N SER A 124 -2.83 -6.00 -3.98
CA SER A 124 -2.08 -5.99 -5.25
C SER A 124 -1.60 -4.61 -5.68
N LYS A 125 -2.32 -3.55 -5.31
CA LYS A 125 -1.98 -2.17 -5.65
C LYS A 125 -2.47 -1.21 -4.57
N PHE A 126 -1.89 -0.01 -4.57
CA PHE A 126 -2.41 1.12 -3.81
C PHE A 126 -3.55 1.79 -4.57
N GLU A 127 -4.64 2.09 -3.88
CA GLU A 127 -5.77 2.86 -4.41
C GLU A 127 -5.93 4.16 -3.62
N ASN A 128 -6.18 5.27 -4.31
CA ASN A 128 -6.41 6.56 -3.69
C ASN A 128 -7.68 6.52 -2.82
N CYS A 129 -7.61 7.13 -1.64
CA CYS A 129 -8.71 7.18 -0.70
C CYS A 129 -8.70 8.48 0.12
N ASP A 130 -9.70 8.64 0.98
CA ASP A 130 -9.68 9.64 2.05
C ASP A 130 -8.89 9.14 3.29
N LYS A 131 -8.88 9.95 4.35
CA LYS A 131 -8.19 9.63 5.62
C LYS A 131 -8.74 8.40 6.34
N LEU A 132 -9.97 8.01 6.04
CA LEU A 132 -10.69 6.90 6.67
C LEU A 132 -10.70 5.65 5.78
N GLY A 133 -10.17 5.73 4.55
CA GLY A 133 -10.12 4.64 3.60
C GLY A 133 -11.33 4.51 2.69
N ASN A 134 -12.22 5.52 2.66
CA ASN A 134 -13.30 5.59 1.69
C ASN A 134 -12.72 5.99 0.33
N ASN A 135 -13.31 5.44 -0.74
CA ASN A 135 -12.85 5.73 -2.10
C ASN A 135 -13.16 7.20 -2.43
N LYS A 136 -12.18 7.86 -3.07
CA LYS A 136 -12.34 9.20 -3.64
C LYS A 136 -12.72 9.12 -5.11
#